data_AF-A0A2V8BZD1-F1
#
_entry.id   AF-A0A2V8BZD1-F1
#
_cell.length_a   1.000
_cell.length_b   1.000
_cell.length_c   1.000
_cell.angle_alpha   90.00
_cell.angle_beta   90.00
_cell.angle_gamma   90.00
#
_symmetry.space_group_name_H-M   'P 1'
#
loop_
_entity.id
_entity.type
_entity.pdbx_description
1 polymer ?
#
loop_
_entity_poly.entity_id
_entity_poly.type
_entity_poly.pdbx_seq_one_letter_code
_entity_poly.pdbx_strand_id
1 'polypeptide(L)'
;PRTSTVPTPLQRLGDFSQTFNSVGQLITVYDPLTTRPDPSRPGRFIRDPFPNNQIPQGRISPVALALLRYIPMPNVTGESFTNANNLAASPNLGLYRYNSYLTRIDHKFSDRHRVFVTSTANWGVEFRNGNGFPVPALRG
;
A
#
# COMPACT_ATOMS: atom_id res chain seq x y z
N PRO A 1 11.17 4.54 0.38
CA PRO A 1 9.91 4.32 1.13
C PRO A 1 8.95 3.56 0.22
N ARG A 2 8.18 2.59 0.73
CA ARG A 2 7.13 1.98 -0.09
C ARG A 2 5.93 2.92 -0.13
N THR A 3 5.52 3.31 -1.33
CA THR A 3 4.32 4.09 -1.56
C THR A 3 3.19 3.18 -2.03
N SER A 4 1.97 3.60 -1.76
CA SER A 4 0.74 2.95 -2.21
C SER A 4 -0.32 4.01 -2.52
N THR A 5 -1.35 3.62 -3.26
CA THR A 5 -2.44 4.54 -3.63
C THR A 5 -3.62 4.32 -2.70
N VAL A 6 -4.10 5.40 -2.10
CA VAL A 6 -5.35 5.44 -1.34
C VAL A 6 -6.29 6.51 -1.91
N PRO A 7 -7.62 6.38 -1.67
CA PRO A 7 -8.58 7.37 -2.14
C PRO A 7 -8.29 8.77 -1.57
N THR A 8 -8.39 9.78 -2.43
CA THR A 8 -8.32 11.20 -2.02
C THR A 8 -9.52 11.57 -1.15
N PRO A 9 -9.46 12.70 -0.41
CA PRO A 9 -10.60 13.17 0.38
C PRO A 9 -11.89 13.33 -0.43
N LEU A 10 -11.80 13.83 -1.67
CA LEU A 10 -12.95 13.96 -2.57
C LEU A 10 -13.51 12.61 -3.00
N GLN A 11 -12.64 11.68 -3.39
CA GLN A 11 -13.05 10.33 -3.81
C GLN A 11 -13.75 9.56 -2.68
N ARG A 12 -13.35 9.78 -1.42
CA ARG A 12 -14.02 9.20 -0.24
C ARG A 12 -15.46 9.68 -0.06
N LEU A 13 -15.76 10.88 -0.57
CA LEU A 13 -17.10 11.46 -0.58
C LEU A 13 -17.87 11.13 -1.86
N GLY A 14 -17.33 10.26 -2.72
CA GLY A 14 -17.92 9.92 -4.01
C GLY A 14 -17.71 10.97 -5.10
N ASP A 15 -16.85 11.97 -4.87
CA ASP A 15 -16.53 13.01 -5.85
C ASP A 15 -15.28 12.63 -6.65
N PHE A 16 -15.48 12.35 -7.94
CA PHE A 16 -14.44 11.99 -8.89
C PHE A 16 -14.16 13.11 -9.90
N SER A 17 -14.66 14.34 -9.69
CA SER A 17 -14.44 15.50 -10.58
C SER A 17 -12.97 15.86 -10.78
N GLN A 18 -12.09 15.38 -9.90
CA GLN A 18 -10.63 15.54 -9.98
C GLN A 18 -9.87 14.21 -10.16
N THR A 19 -10.53 13.19 -10.69
CA THR A 19 -9.89 11.89 -10.96
C THR A 19 -9.45 11.80 -12.41
N PHE A 20 -8.15 11.95 -12.64
CA PHE A 20 -7.57 11.95 -13.99
C PHE A 20 -6.72 10.70 -14.25
N ASN A 21 -6.58 10.34 -15.53
CA ASN A 21 -5.61 9.34 -15.96
C ASN A 21 -4.18 9.93 -16.04
N SER A 22 -3.19 9.11 -16.39
CA SER A 22 -1.78 9.52 -16.47
C SER A 22 -1.47 10.58 -17.51
N VAL A 23 -2.41 10.84 -18.44
CA VAL A 23 -2.30 11.85 -19.50
C VAL A 23 -3.11 13.11 -19.15
N GLY A 24 -3.67 13.19 -17.95
CA GLY A 24 -4.45 14.35 -17.50
C GLY A 24 -5.89 14.40 -18.00
N GLN A 25 -6.42 13.32 -18.58
CA GLN A 25 -7.82 13.26 -19.00
C GLN A 25 -8.71 12.80 -17.84
N LEU A 26 -9.87 13.45 -17.68
CA LEU A 26 -10.83 13.12 -16.63
C LEU A 26 -11.41 11.72 -16.85
N ILE A 27 -11.37 10.88 -15.82
CA ILE A 27 -11.99 9.55 -15.84
C ILE A 27 -13.47 9.70 -15.51
N THR A 28 -14.33 9.47 -16.51
CA THR A 28 -15.80 9.53 -16.34
C THR A 28 -16.33 8.31 -15.59
N VAL A 29 -17.12 8.56 -14.54
CA VAL A 29 -17.79 7.56 -13.73
C VAL A 29 -19.24 7.43 -14.19
N TYR A 30 -19.66 6.21 -14.51
CA TYR A 30 -20.97 5.90 -15.07
C TYR A 30 -21.91 5.31 -14.02
N ASP A 31 -23.20 5.67 -14.10
CA ASP A 31 -24.23 5.10 -13.22
C ASP A 31 -24.57 3.68 -13.67
N PRO A 32 -24.32 2.65 -12.82
CA PRO A 32 -24.63 1.27 -13.17
C PRO A 32 -26.13 0.99 -13.36
N LEU A 33 -27.03 1.78 -12.76
CA LEU A 33 -28.48 1.60 -12.87
C LEU A 33 -29.05 2.11 -14.20
N THR A 34 -28.28 2.83 -14.99
CA THR A 34 -28.72 3.39 -16.29
C THR A 34 -28.36 2.50 -17.48
N THR A 35 -27.87 1.28 -17.20
CA THR A 35 -27.43 0.32 -18.22
C THR A 35 -28.59 -0.01 -19.17
N ARG A 36 -28.41 0.28 -20.46
CA ARG A 36 -29.39 -0.04 -21.51
C ARG A 36 -28.70 -0.46 -22.81
N PRO A 37 -29.35 -1.24 -23.69
CA PRO A 37 -28.83 -1.54 -25.02
C PRO A 37 -28.51 -0.25 -25.80
N ASP A 38 -27.42 -0.26 -26.56
CA ASP A 38 -27.06 0.83 -27.46
C ASP A 38 -27.97 0.77 -28.71
N PRO A 39 -28.87 1.76 -28.91
CA PRO A 39 -29.77 1.75 -30.07
C PRO A 39 -29.01 1.91 -31.39
N SER A 40 -27.78 2.44 -31.37
CA SER A 40 -26.94 2.62 -32.55
C SER A 40 -26.05 1.42 -32.85
N ARG A 41 -25.88 0.50 -31.89
CA ARG A 41 -24.96 -0.64 -32.00
C ARG A 41 -25.55 -1.90 -31.36
N PRO A 42 -26.29 -2.72 -32.13
CA PRO A 42 -26.85 -3.99 -31.65
C PRO A 42 -25.79 -4.85 -30.97
N GLY A 43 -26.10 -5.39 -29.79
CA GLY A 43 -25.20 -6.23 -28.99
C GLY A 43 -24.26 -5.46 -28.05
N ARG A 44 -24.31 -4.11 -28.01
CA ARG A 44 -23.60 -3.29 -27.01
C ARG A 44 -24.56 -2.69 -25.99
N PHE A 45 -24.03 -2.34 -24.83
CA PHE A 45 -24.74 -1.64 -23.76
C PHE A 45 -24.04 -0.31 -23.46
N ILE A 46 -24.84 0.71 -23.14
CA ILE A 46 -24.40 2.04 -22.73
C ILE A 46 -24.94 2.37 -21.34
N ARG A 47 -24.27 3.31 -20.66
CA ARG A 47 -24.63 3.87 -19.36
C ARG A 47 -24.50 5.38 -19.43
N ASP A 48 -25.28 6.07 -18.61
CA ASP A 48 -25.17 7.51 -18.45
C ASP A 48 -24.09 7.85 -17.41
N PRO A 49 -23.31 8.92 -17.62
CA PRO A 49 -22.35 9.40 -16.63
C PRO A 49 -23.07 10.00 -15.42
N PHE A 50 -22.46 9.90 -14.23
CA PHE A 50 -22.92 10.67 -13.08
C PHE A 50 -22.72 12.18 -13.36
N PRO A 51 -23.73 13.03 -13.08
CA PRO A 51 -23.57 14.48 -13.17
C PRO A 51 -22.37 14.96 -12.35
N ASN A 52 -21.57 15.86 -12.92
CA ASN A 52 -20.33 16.38 -12.32
C ASN A 52 -19.32 15.33 -11.86
N ASN A 53 -19.44 14.08 -12.32
CA ASN A 53 -18.62 12.96 -11.88
C ASN A 53 -18.75 12.65 -10.37
N GLN A 54 -19.93 12.93 -9.78
CA GLN A 54 -20.21 12.75 -8.36
C GLN A 54 -21.25 11.66 -8.13
N ILE A 55 -20.90 10.68 -7.30
CA ILE A 55 -21.83 9.63 -6.86
C ILE A 55 -22.67 10.18 -5.69
N PRO A 56 -24.01 10.22 -5.79
CA PRO A 56 -24.85 10.68 -4.69
C PRO A 56 -24.67 9.83 -3.43
N GLN A 57 -24.66 10.45 -2.25
CA GLN A 57 -24.42 9.77 -0.97
C GLN A 57 -25.38 8.60 -0.71
N GLY A 58 -26.66 8.73 -1.08
CA GLY A 58 -27.65 7.65 -0.96
C GLY A 58 -27.38 6.42 -1.84
N ARG A 59 -26.40 6.49 -2.75
CA ARG A 59 -25.97 5.39 -3.62
C ARG A 59 -24.68 4.73 -3.13
N ILE A 60 -24.08 5.23 -2.05
CA ILE A 60 -22.89 4.66 -1.43
C ILE A 60 -23.32 3.77 -0.26
N SER A 61 -22.85 2.51 -0.26
CA SER A 61 -23.17 1.59 0.82
C SER A 61 -22.65 2.10 2.17
N PRO A 62 -23.46 2.07 3.24
CA PRO A 62 -23.01 2.48 4.58
C PRO A 62 -21.88 1.58 5.11
N VAL A 63 -21.83 0.31 4.68
CA VAL A 63 -20.73 -0.60 5.03
C VAL A 63 -19.43 -0.15 4.39
N ALA A 64 -19.47 0.27 3.12
CA ALA A 64 -18.29 0.80 2.43
C ALA A 64 -17.80 2.09 3.10
N LEU A 65 -18.71 3.00 3.48
CA LEU A 65 -18.37 4.21 4.22
C LEU A 65 -17.73 3.91 5.58
N ALA A 66 -18.21 2.88 6.29
CA ALA A 66 -17.61 2.44 7.54
C ALA A 66 -16.19 1.89 7.31
N LEU A 67 -15.99 1.08 6.26
CA LEU A 67 -14.68 0.53 5.90
C LEU A 67 -13.67 1.61 5.51
N LEU A 68 -14.10 2.69 4.84
CA LEU A 68 -13.23 3.81 4.48
C LEU A 68 -12.52 4.45 5.68
N ARG A 69 -13.10 4.36 6.90
CA ARG A 69 -12.48 4.87 8.14
C ARG A 69 -11.20 4.12 8.51
N TYR A 70 -11.06 2.87 8.07
CA TYR A 70 -9.87 2.06 8.29
C TYR A 70 -8.81 2.22 7.20
N ILE A 71 -9.14 2.90 6.09
CA ILE A 71 -8.16 3.24 5.05
C ILE A 71 -7.47 4.54 5.47
N PRO A 72 -6.13 4.59 5.57
CA PRO A 72 -5.42 5.80 5.94
C PRO A 72 -5.59 6.90 4.89
N MET A 73 -5.57 8.15 5.32
CA MET A 73 -5.57 9.29 4.42
C MET A 73 -4.22 9.39 3.67
N PRO A 74 -4.22 9.96 2.45
CA PRO A 74 -2.98 10.33 1.78
C PRO A 74 -2.09 11.19 2.68
N ASN A 75 -0.78 10.96 2.66
CA ASN A 75 0.18 11.69 3.49
C ASN A 75 1.36 12.28 2.69
N VAL A 76 1.42 12.02 1.39
CA VAL A 76 2.38 12.62 0.46
C VAL A 76 1.66 13.05 -0.81
N THR A 77 2.24 14.01 -1.53
CA THR A 77 1.75 14.36 -2.86
C THR A 77 1.87 13.14 -3.77
N GLY A 78 0.77 12.79 -4.43
CA GLY A 78 0.76 11.69 -5.38
C GLY A 78 1.39 12.07 -6.73
N GLU A 79 1.44 11.09 -7.63
CA GLU A 79 1.87 11.27 -9.01
C GLU A 79 1.04 12.34 -9.72
N SER A 80 1.68 13.03 -10.66
CA SER A 80 1.00 14.05 -11.47
C SER A 80 -0.27 13.50 -12.11
N PHE A 81 -1.33 14.32 -12.12
CA PHE A 81 -2.68 14.03 -12.60
C PHE A 81 -3.44 12.94 -11.83
N THR A 82 -2.85 11.76 -11.65
CA THR A 82 -3.54 10.58 -11.11
C THR A 82 -3.68 10.60 -9.59
N ASN A 83 -2.83 11.35 -8.88
CA ASN A 83 -2.68 11.26 -7.43
C ASN A 83 -2.36 9.83 -6.94
N ALA A 84 -1.78 8.98 -7.78
CA ALA A 84 -1.31 7.66 -7.39
C ALA A 84 -0.13 7.76 -6.40
N ASN A 85 0.19 6.69 -5.67
CA ASN A 85 1.34 6.63 -4.75
C ASN A 85 1.31 7.70 -3.63
N ASN A 86 0.12 8.19 -3.28
CA ASN A 86 -0.13 9.28 -2.34
C ASN A 86 -0.09 8.87 -0.85
N LEU A 87 0.19 7.60 -0.54
CA LEU A 87 0.47 7.12 0.80
C LEU A 87 1.88 6.55 0.87
N ALA A 88 2.78 7.27 1.53
CA ALA A 88 4.08 6.76 1.94
C ALA A 88 3.95 6.10 3.31
N ALA A 89 4.19 4.78 3.37
CA ALA A 89 4.44 4.16 4.65
C ALA A 89 5.79 4.69 5.17
N SER A 90 5.75 5.45 6.28
CA SER A 90 6.94 5.83 7.05
C SER A 90 7.79 4.58 7.25
N PRO A 91 9.12 4.67 7.06
CA PRO A 91 9.90 3.51 6.69
C PRO A 91 9.61 2.37 7.65
N ASN A 92 9.28 1.24 7.05
CA ASN A 92 9.37 -0.04 7.71
C ASN A 92 10.88 -0.23 7.98
N LEU A 93 11.39 0.44 9.01
CA LEU A 93 12.78 0.39 9.45
C LEU A 93 12.97 -0.96 10.15
N GLY A 94 12.72 -2.04 9.42
CA GLY A 94 13.43 -3.31 9.50
C GLY A 94 14.91 -3.07 9.28
N LEU A 95 15.53 -2.28 10.15
CA LEU A 95 16.97 -2.17 10.24
C LEU A 95 17.43 -3.44 10.92
N TYR A 96 17.71 -4.46 10.13
CA TYR A 96 18.43 -5.64 10.60
C TYR A 96 19.91 -5.27 10.71
N ARG A 97 20.28 -4.73 11.87
CA ARG A 97 21.68 -4.48 12.21
C ARG A 97 22.17 -5.67 13.01
N TYR A 98 23.12 -6.43 12.46
CA TYR A 98 23.83 -7.47 13.18
C TYR A 98 25.33 -7.23 13.06
N ASN A 99 26.02 -7.47 14.16
CA ASN A 99 27.47 -7.58 14.22
C ASN A 99 27.81 -9.06 14.15
N SER A 100 28.67 -9.43 13.19
CA SER A 100 29.28 -10.75 13.14
C SER A 100 30.68 -10.68 13.72
N TYR A 101 30.97 -11.57 14.66
CA TYR A 101 32.27 -11.76 15.26
C TYR A 101 32.80 -13.13 14.84
N LEU A 102 34.00 -13.13 14.29
CA LEU A 102 34.76 -14.33 13.97
C LEU A 102 36.08 -14.26 14.71
N THR A 103 36.37 -15.28 15.51
CA THR A 103 37.67 -15.43 16.17
C THR A 103 38.26 -16.76 15.77
N ARG A 104 39.52 -16.75 15.34
CA ARG A 104 40.27 -17.95 14.98
C ARG A 104 41.63 -17.94 15.67
N ILE A 105 41.97 -19.08 16.26
CA ILE A 105 43.26 -19.33 16.89
C ILE A 105 43.86 -20.56 16.22
N ASP A 106 45.05 -20.41 15.68
CA ASP A 106 45.84 -21.49 15.10
C ASP A 106 47.09 -21.71 15.97
N HIS A 107 47.38 -22.97 16.29
CA HIS A 107 48.61 -23.34 17.00
C HIS A 107 49.32 -24.47 16.28
N LYS A 108 50.63 -24.30 16.09
CA LYS A 108 51.51 -25.28 15.48
C LYS A 108 52.42 -25.85 16.57
N PHE A 109 52.16 -27.09 16.97
CA PHE A 109 52.95 -27.77 17.99
C PHE A 109 54.29 -28.26 17.43
N SER A 110 54.33 -28.62 16.14
CA SER A 110 55.54 -28.97 15.39
C SER A 110 55.32 -28.82 13.89
N ASP A 111 56.35 -29.04 13.07
CA ASP A 111 56.22 -29.07 11.60
C ASP A 111 55.21 -30.09 11.07
N ARG A 112 54.85 -31.09 11.88
CA ARG A 112 53.91 -32.16 11.51
C ARG A 112 52.54 -32.03 12.18
N HIS A 113 52.38 -31.15 13.17
CA HIS A 113 51.15 -31.04 13.95
C HIS A 113 50.68 -29.59 14.09
N ARG A 114 49.48 -29.32 13.56
CA ARG A 114 48.78 -28.05 13.67
C ARG A 114 47.34 -28.30 14.10
N VAL A 115 46.86 -27.47 15.02
CA VAL A 115 45.47 -27.43 15.47
C VAL A 115 44.94 -26.02 15.29
N PHE A 116 43.65 -25.91 15.02
CA PHE A 116 42.97 -24.62 15.04
C PHE A 116 41.63 -24.73 15.74
N VAL A 117 41.17 -23.59 16.26
CA VAL A 117 39.83 -23.41 16.81
C VAL A 117 39.24 -22.17 16.18
N THR A 118 37.96 -22.24 15.82
CA THR A 118 37.22 -21.10 15.27
C THR A 118 35.92 -20.94 16.06
N SER A 119 35.60 -19.70 16.41
CA SER A 119 34.37 -19.31 17.09
C SER A 119 33.68 -18.22 16.27
N THR A 120 32.37 -18.38 16.06
CA THR A 120 31.52 -17.38 15.42
C THR A 120 30.41 -16.98 16.37
N ALA A 121 30.17 -15.68 16.47
CA ALA A 121 29.04 -15.13 17.20
C ALA A 121 28.38 -14.04 16.35
N ASN A 122 27.06 -14.07 16.27
CA ASN A 122 26.31 -13.00 15.62
C ASN A 122 25.41 -12.38 16.67
N TRP A 123 25.49 -11.06 16.83
CA TRP A 123 24.58 -10.32 17.69
C TRP A 123 23.99 -9.15 16.91
N GLY A 124 22.68 -9.18 16.72
CA GLY A 124 21.93 -8.09 16.16
C GLY A 124 20.67 -7.77 16.94
N VAL A 125 20.15 -6.56 16.73
CA VAL A 125 18.80 -6.19 17.14
C VAL A 125 17.96 -6.03 15.89
N GLU A 126 16.79 -6.64 15.90
CA GLU A 126 15.84 -6.57 14.79
C GLU A 126 14.68 -5.67 15.19
N PHE A 127 14.53 -4.53 14.50
CA PHE A 127 13.34 -3.70 14.60
C PHE A 127 12.34 -4.10 13.51
N ARG A 128 11.45 -5.07 13.77
CA ARG A 128 10.36 -5.35 12.83
C ARG A 128 9.28 -4.27 12.98
N ASN A 129 9.22 -3.32 12.04
CA ASN A 129 8.03 -2.49 11.93
C ASN A 129 6.93 -3.33 11.26
N GLY A 130 6.15 -4.03 12.07
CA GLY A 130 5.02 -4.80 11.58
C GLY A 130 3.97 -3.86 10.99
N ASN A 131 3.85 -3.79 9.66
CA ASN A 131 2.70 -3.19 8.98
C ASN A 131 1.44 -4.09 9.10
N GLY A 132 1.34 -4.88 10.17
CA GLY A 132 0.19 -5.73 10.44
C GLY A 132 -0.86 -4.96 11.23
N PHE A 133 -2.13 -5.15 10.89
CA PHE A 133 -3.24 -4.70 11.72
C PHE A 133 -2.97 -5.08 13.19
N PRO A 134 -3.23 -4.19 14.17
CA PRO A 134 -3.08 -4.54 15.57
C PRO A 134 -3.89 -5.80 15.85
N VAL A 135 -3.27 -6.78 16.52
CA VAL A 135 -4.02 -7.93 17.03
C VAL A 135 -5.23 -7.41 17.80
N PRO A 136 -6.45 -7.96 17.58
CA PRO A 136 -7.61 -7.57 18.37
C PRO A 136 -7.22 -7.64 19.83
N ALA A 137 -7.40 -6.55 20.57
CA ALA A 137 -7.15 -6.53 22.00
C ALA A 137 -8.09 -7.56 22.64
N LEU A 138 -7.56 -8.75 22.92
CA LEU A 138 -8.18 -9.70 23.83
C LEU A 138 -8.01 -9.13 25.23
N ARG A 139 -8.90 -8.21 25.59
CA ARG A 139 -9.20 -7.94 26.99
C ARG A 139 -10.23 -8.98 27.43
N GLY A 140 -9.76 -9.93 28.22
CA GLY A 140 -10.53 -10.78 29.12
C GLY A 140 -9.79 -10.84 30.44
#